data_AF-B8KVY3-F1
#
_entry.id   AF-B8KVY3-F1
#
_cell.length_a   1.000
_cell.length_b   1.000
_cell.length_c   1.000
_cell.angle_alpha   90.00
_cell.angle_beta   90.00
_cell.angle_gamma   90.00
#
_symmetry.space_group_name_H-M   'P 1'
#
loop_
_entity.id
_entity.type
_entity.pdbx_description
1 polymer ?
#
loop_
_entity_poly.entity_id
_entity_poly.type
_entity_poly.pdbx_seq_one_letter_code
_entity_poly.pdbx_strand_id
1 'polypeptide(L)'
;MTDISYSFSVTEPGTSAPVERFAFTDCELVRINSDMCLVINRLNGKQGIIAPHVVEALTYCSRFKTIDEHAVDLARTRPELKGNSEAAKAALTTLDKSGLLMRASEIAARLKPVEKQEVAPTRVFIITCDRPAAVERLLESMLEVGTLASHEGFYLIDDSRNPENQAKNAALVESFSIRAAKTMQYIGPQQQQALLQGLIGALPEHEAGIRFLIDAEQWPRYASYGRSRTLALLYSVGYRAIVLDDDILCQGLKPVIEETGVAFGAGTRQAAYFPSDEIMMQLRQPTDFDALSGHASLLGQPLGYAINQLNQGPLNPDVLADTNAMLVSVLKPEGKVLITQCGSWGDPGTANSHSVLGIDPDSLDRLLAAPKGIAETLADRRMWLGNTRPGVLKLATMSQMTGIDNSVLLPPYFPVFRGEDLLFGAMVETMHHDGAAVEYDWCVPHLPLEKRKTSLRDPIAAKGGIGSYAGYLIDQLDYHDSANPEIRLRTIAWDLRRIAGRSDDDLIVDYKKSVAEALGQQLGQIASQQKRSTDVSSQNWHQYLDRAKGEVEAALAREHYPSELDELPEGTTNAEVINEFRDMADGFAAGLEAWPAMRDVAANLNHH
;
A
#
# COMPACT_ATOMS: atom_id res chain seq x y z
N MET A 1 -56.58 31.54 25.45
CA MET A 1 -55.26 30.89 25.44
C MET A 1 -55.39 29.72 24.51
N THR A 2 -54.89 29.90 23.30
CA THR A 2 -55.00 28.97 22.17
C THR A 2 -53.71 28.18 22.09
N ASP A 3 -53.80 26.87 22.32
CA ASP A 3 -52.72 25.91 22.10
C ASP A 3 -52.47 25.76 20.59
N ILE A 4 -51.26 26.09 20.16
CA ILE A 4 -50.78 25.85 18.80
C ILE A 4 -49.87 24.62 18.87
N SER A 5 -50.37 23.50 18.35
CA SER A 5 -49.58 22.29 18.11
C SER A 5 -48.84 22.45 16.78
N TYR A 6 -47.51 22.45 16.83
CA TYR A 6 -46.66 22.34 15.64
C TYR A 6 -46.34 20.87 15.37
N SER A 7 -47.00 20.30 14.37
CA SER A 7 -46.62 19.03 13.74
C SER A 7 -45.54 19.31 12.70
N PHE A 8 -44.29 18.94 12.96
CA PHE A 8 -43.26 18.90 11.94
C PHE A 8 -43.32 17.52 11.24
N SER A 9 -43.87 17.48 10.03
CA SER A 9 -43.62 16.37 9.11
C SER A 9 -42.21 16.55 8.53
N VAL A 10 -41.26 15.75 9.00
CA VAL A 10 -39.98 15.58 8.32
C VAL A 10 -40.29 14.84 7.02
N THR A 11 -40.29 15.55 5.90
CA THR A 11 -40.21 14.93 4.58
C THR A 11 -38.88 14.19 4.51
N GLU A 12 -38.94 12.87 4.37
CA GLU A 12 -37.78 12.07 3.95
C GLU A 12 -37.16 12.72 2.70
N PRO A 13 -35.83 12.78 2.57
CA PRO A 13 -35.22 13.21 1.32
C PRO A 13 -35.69 12.25 0.23
N GLY A 14 -36.39 12.79 -0.77
CA GLY A 14 -36.74 12.01 -1.96
C GLY A 14 -35.47 11.44 -2.56
N THR A 15 -35.37 10.11 -2.59
CA THR A 15 -34.28 9.41 -3.27
C THR A 15 -34.38 9.71 -4.76
N SER A 16 -33.59 10.67 -5.23
CA SER A 16 -33.34 10.82 -6.66
C SER A 16 -32.80 9.50 -7.18
N ALA A 17 -33.33 9.01 -8.31
CA ALA A 17 -32.80 7.81 -8.95
C ALA A 17 -31.28 7.97 -9.17
N PRO A 18 -30.47 6.93 -8.91
CA PRO A 18 -29.02 6.99 -9.06
C PRO A 18 -28.67 7.42 -10.50
N VAL A 19 -27.74 8.36 -10.62
CA VAL A 19 -27.33 8.90 -11.92
C VAL A 19 -26.25 7.98 -12.49
N GLU A 20 -26.48 7.44 -13.68
CA GLU A 20 -25.51 6.57 -14.33
C GLU A 20 -24.20 7.31 -14.64
N ARG A 21 -23.08 6.62 -14.39
CA ARG A 21 -21.73 7.14 -14.62
C ARG A 21 -20.95 6.23 -15.56
N PHE A 22 -20.05 6.83 -16.30
CA PHE A 22 -19.33 6.23 -17.41
C PHE A 22 -17.84 6.47 -17.29
N ALA A 23 -17.06 5.54 -17.81
CA ALA A 23 -15.63 5.69 -18.00
C ALA A 23 -15.18 5.03 -19.31
N PHE A 24 -14.07 5.48 -19.86
CA PHE A 24 -13.36 4.85 -20.97
C PHE A 24 -12.03 4.30 -20.45
N THR A 25 -11.92 2.97 -20.40
CA THR A 25 -10.71 2.26 -19.97
C THR A 25 -10.74 0.81 -20.49
N ASP A 26 -9.67 0.06 -20.24
CA ASP A 26 -9.57 -1.39 -20.49
C ASP A 26 -9.96 -1.78 -21.93
N CYS A 27 -9.37 -1.06 -22.90
CA CYS A 27 -9.62 -1.26 -24.33
C CYS A 27 -8.35 -1.64 -25.11
N GLU A 28 -8.51 -2.68 -25.92
CA GLU A 28 -7.98 -2.88 -27.28
C GLU A 28 -7.72 -1.66 -28.12
N LEU A 29 -6.49 -1.15 -28.28
CA LEU A 29 -6.19 -0.13 -29.29
C LEU A 29 -5.33 -0.70 -30.42
N VAL A 30 -5.92 -0.92 -31.59
CA VAL A 30 -5.20 -1.37 -32.80
C VAL A 30 -5.19 -0.25 -33.84
N ARG A 31 -4.02 0.35 -34.06
CA ARG A 31 -3.84 1.40 -35.05
C ARG A 31 -3.89 0.80 -36.47
N ILE A 32 -4.87 1.20 -37.28
CA ILE A 32 -5.01 0.73 -38.66
C ILE A 32 -4.22 1.63 -39.61
N ASN A 33 -4.44 2.95 -39.54
CA ASN A 33 -3.74 3.96 -40.33
C ASN A 33 -3.83 5.35 -39.67
N SER A 34 -3.44 6.43 -40.36
CA SER A 34 -3.50 7.81 -39.84
C SER A 34 -4.86 8.23 -39.30
N ASP A 35 -5.95 7.67 -39.81
CA ASP A 35 -7.31 8.16 -39.58
C ASP A 35 -8.20 7.16 -38.84
N MET A 36 -7.75 5.92 -38.66
CA MET A 36 -8.54 4.84 -38.07
C MET A 36 -7.77 4.09 -36.98
N CYS A 37 -8.43 3.95 -35.82
CA CYS A 37 -8.04 3.07 -34.73
C CYS A 37 -9.21 2.13 -34.46
N LEU A 38 -8.97 0.82 -34.43
CA LEU A 38 -9.94 -0.14 -33.91
C LEU A 38 -9.85 -0.14 -32.40
N VAL A 39 -10.97 0.14 -31.75
CA VAL A 39 -11.12 0.10 -30.30
C VAL A 39 -11.93 -1.13 -29.92
N ILE A 40 -11.39 -2.01 -29.07
CA ILE A 40 -12.04 -3.24 -28.60
C ILE A 40 -12.18 -3.16 -27.09
N ASN A 41 -13.42 -3.13 -26.59
CA ASN A 41 -13.68 -3.18 -25.15
C ASN A 41 -13.39 -4.60 -24.62
N ARG A 42 -12.43 -4.74 -23.69
CA ARG A 42 -12.00 -6.05 -23.18
C ARG A 42 -13.07 -6.73 -22.32
N LEU A 43 -13.96 -5.97 -21.67
CA LEU A 43 -14.99 -6.53 -20.80
C LEU A 43 -16.12 -7.23 -21.56
N ASN A 44 -16.53 -6.67 -22.71
CA ASN A 44 -17.71 -7.15 -23.45
C ASN A 44 -17.42 -7.55 -24.91
N GLY A 45 -16.18 -7.38 -25.37
CA GLY A 45 -15.73 -7.73 -26.73
C GLY A 45 -16.29 -6.84 -27.84
N LYS A 46 -17.10 -5.82 -27.53
CA LYS A 46 -17.62 -4.89 -28.53
C LYS A 46 -16.48 -4.04 -29.07
N GLN A 47 -16.57 -3.73 -30.35
CA GLN A 47 -15.53 -2.97 -31.03
C GLN A 47 -16.10 -1.92 -31.98
N GLY A 48 -15.32 -0.88 -32.23
CA GLY A 48 -15.67 0.18 -33.17
C GLY A 48 -14.42 0.83 -33.77
N ILE A 49 -14.56 1.38 -34.98
CA ILE A 49 -13.51 2.20 -35.60
C ILE A 49 -13.70 3.64 -35.12
N ILE A 50 -12.67 4.18 -34.47
CA ILE A 50 -12.65 5.53 -33.90
C ILE A 50 -11.45 6.28 -34.48
N ALA A 51 -11.64 7.58 -34.73
CA ALA A 51 -10.54 8.43 -35.14
C ALA A 51 -9.48 8.53 -34.02
N PRO A 52 -8.19 8.34 -34.31
CA PRO A 52 -7.08 8.47 -33.38
C PRO A 52 -7.11 9.61 -32.35
N HIS A 53 -7.37 10.83 -32.80
CA HIS A 53 -7.43 12.00 -31.92
C HIS A 53 -8.61 11.95 -30.94
N VAL A 54 -9.69 11.25 -31.32
CA VAL A 54 -10.81 10.97 -30.41
C VAL A 54 -10.39 9.94 -29.37
N VAL A 55 -9.68 8.87 -29.75
CA VAL A 55 -9.15 7.89 -28.79
C VAL A 55 -8.24 8.57 -27.77
N GLU A 56 -7.33 9.42 -28.23
CA GLU A 56 -6.45 10.22 -27.36
C GLU A 56 -7.25 11.08 -26.38
N ALA A 57 -8.30 11.78 -26.85
CA ALA A 57 -9.19 12.53 -25.98
C ALA A 57 -9.92 11.64 -24.95
N LEU A 58 -10.36 10.44 -25.34
CA LEU A 58 -11.05 9.50 -24.45
C LEU A 58 -10.17 8.95 -23.33
N THR A 59 -8.83 8.95 -23.48
CA THR A 59 -7.92 8.57 -22.38
C THR A 59 -8.07 9.46 -21.13
N TYR A 60 -8.66 10.66 -21.27
CA TYR A 60 -8.97 11.56 -20.16
C TYR A 60 -10.30 11.24 -19.46
N CYS A 61 -11.10 10.32 -20.02
CA CYS A 61 -12.37 9.87 -19.47
C CYS A 61 -12.21 8.58 -18.62
N SER A 62 -11.07 8.39 -17.97
CA SER A 62 -10.73 7.16 -17.21
C SER A 62 -11.40 7.03 -15.84
N ARG A 63 -12.07 8.09 -15.37
CA ARG A 63 -12.81 8.10 -14.09
C ARG A 63 -14.32 8.04 -14.33
N PHE A 64 -15.07 7.42 -13.43
CA PHE A 64 -16.53 7.38 -13.53
C PHE A 64 -17.14 8.76 -13.27
N LYS A 65 -17.68 9.35 -14.34
CA LYS A 65 -18.44 10.61 -14.33
C LYS A 65 -19.65 10.48 -15.22
N THR A 66 -20.61 11.37 -15.07
CA THR A 66 -21.70 11.48 -16.04
C THR A 66 -21.17 11.88 -17.43
N ILE A 67 -21.93 11.59 -18.48
CA ILE A 67 -21.58 12.04 -19.84
C ILE A 67 -21.43 13.57 -19.89
N ASP A 68 -22.26 14.30 -19.14
CA ASP A 68 -22.23 15.77 -19.11
C ASP A 68 -20.93 16.30 -18.49
N GLU A 69 -20.50 15.72 -17.36
CA GLU A 69 -19.23 16.08 -16.72
C GLU A 69 -18.04 15.77 -17.63
N HIS A 70 -18.01 14.59 -18.27
CA HIS A 70 -16.97 14.26 -19.26
C HIS A 70 -16.97 15.23 -20.43
N ALA A 71 -18.14 15.58 -20.96
CA ALA A 71 -18.25 16.50 -22.08
C ALA A 71 -17.72 17.90 -21.74
N VAL A 72 -17.98 18.39 -20.52
CA VAL A 72 -17.43 19.66 -20.00
C VAL A 72 -15.91 19.57 -19.86
N ASP A 73 -15.39 18.49 -19.28
CA ASP A 73 -13.95 18.30 -19.09
C ASP A 73 -13.20 18.19 -20.42
N LEU A 74 -13.75 17.46 -21.39
CA LEU A 74 -13.18 17.37 -22.73
C LEU A 74 -13.20 18.72 -23.44
N ALA A 75 -14.32 19.44 -23.41
CA ALA A 75 -14.45 20.75 -24.03
C ALA A 75 -13.44 21.79 -23.45
N ARG A 76 -13.11 21.66 -22.17
CA ARG A 76 -12.13 22.49 -21.47
C ARG A 76 -10.68 22.09 -21.78
N THR A 77 -10.40 20.80 -21.91
CA THR A 77 -9.02 20.29 -22.02
C THR A 77 -8.55 20.02 -23.44
N ARG A 78 -9.47 19.92 -24.41
CA ARG A 78 -9.16 19.63 -25.82
C ARG A 78 -9.37 20.86 -26.70
N PRO A 79 -8.29 21.48 -27.21
CA PRO A 79 -8.39 22.64 -28.11
C PRO A 79 -9.25 22.38 -29.35
N GLU A 80 -9.25 21.14 -29.85
CA GLU A 80 -9.96 20.71 -31.05
C GLU A 80 -11.49 20.87 -30.90
N LEU A 81 -12.00 20.75 -29.67
CA LEU A 81 -13.42 20.91 -29.38
C LEU A 81 -13.86 22.37 -29.30
N LYS A 82 -12.93 23.33 -29.19
CA LYS A 82 -13.24 24.78 -29.11
C LYS A 82 -14.32 25.13 -28.08
N GLY A 83 -14.35 24.42 -26.95
CA GLY A 83 -15.37 24.60 -25.90
C GLY A 83 -16.75 23.99 -26.21
N ASN A 84 -16.89 23.21 -27.28
CA ASN A 84 -18.16 22.61 -27.69
C ASN A 84 -18.47 21.31 -26.90
N SER A 85 -19.09 21.46 -25.73
CA SER A 85 -19.52 20.33 -24.89
C SER A 85 -20.63 19.49 -25.55
N GLU A 86 -21.52 20.08 -26.35
CA GLU A 86 -22.61 19.33 -27.00
C GLU A 86 -22.09 18.31 -28.02
N ALA A 87 -21.05 18.66 -28.78
CA ALA A 87 -20.39 17.72 -29.69
C ALA A 87 -19.73 16.56 -28.92
N ALA A 88 -19.04 16.86 -27.82
CA ALA A 88 -18.45 15.83 -26.96
C ALA A 88 -19.51 14.91 -26.35
N LYS A 89 -20.62 15.48 -25.86
CA LYS A 89 -21.78 14.74 -25.33
C LYS A 89 -22.38 13.80 -26.36
N ALA A 90 -22.60 14.26 -27.59
CA ALA A 90 -23.13 13.44 -28.67
C ALA A 90 -22.21 12.26 -29.03
N ALA A 91 -20.89 12.51 -29.07
CA ALA A 91 -19.89 11.48 -29.31
C ALA A 91 -19.88 10.43 -28.17
N LEU A 92 -19.81 10.86 -26.92
CA LEU A 92 -19.83 9.98 -25.74
C LEU A 92 -21.12 9.15 -25.67
N THR A 93 -22.28 9.76 -25.98
CA THR A 93 -23.57 9.04 -26.04
C THR A 93 -23.57 7.96 -27.13
N THR A 94 -22.90 8.20 -28.24
CA THR A 94 -22.77 7.21 -29.32
C THR A 94 -21.85 6.07 -28.89
N LEU A 95 -20.74 6.39 -28.23
CA LEU A 95 -19.80 5.40 -27.69
C LEU A 95 -20.47 4.51 -26.63
N ASP A 96 -21.25 5.09 -25.73
CA ASP A 96 -22.07 4.37 -24.76
C ASP A 96 -23.04 3.39 -25.46
N LYS A 97 -23.84 3.86 -26.43
CA LYS A 97 -24.77 3.01 -27.19
C LYS A 97 -24.07 1.87 -27.93
N SER A 98 -22.83 2.12 -28.39
CA SER A 98 -22.00 1.09 -29.01
C SER A 98 -21.34 0.13 -28.01
N GLY A 99 -21.48 0.39 -26.70
CA GLY A 99 -20.92 -0.41 -25.61
C GLY A 99 -19.40 -0.29 -25.45
N LEU A 100 -18.83 0.84 -25.88
CA LEU A 100 -17.40 1.14 -25.73
C LEU A 100 -17.08 1.89 -24.42
N LEU A 101 -18.11 2.41 -23.72
CA LEU A 101 -17.95 2.95 -22.38
C LEU A 101 -18.32 1.91 -21.33
N MET A 102 -17.61 1.94 -20.21
CA MET A 102 -17.91 1.15 -19.01
C MET A 102 -18.95 1.89 -18.16
N ARG A 103 -19.95 1.16 -17.66
CA ARG A 103 -20.99 1.73 -16.78
C ARG A 103 -20.71 1.39 -15.31
N ALA A 104 -20.90 2.34 -14.42
CA ALA A 104 -20.79 2.11 -12.98
C ALA A 104 -21.78 1.03 -12.50
N SER A 105 -23.00 1.01 -13.07
CA SER A 105 -24.01 -0.02 -12.79
C SER A 105 -23.56 -1.44 -13.13
N GLU A 106 -22.86 -1.63 -14.25
CA GLU A 106 -22.33 -2.94 -14.66
C GLU A 106 -21.22 -3.41 -13.72
N ILE A 107 -20.37 -2.50 -13.23
CA ILE A 107 -19.32 -2.82 -12.26
C ILE A 107 -19.92 -3.19 -10.91
N ALA A 108 -20.90 -2.42 -10.42
CA ALA A 108 -21.59 -2.73 -9.18
C ALA A 108 -22.32 -4.09 -9.24
N ALA A 109 -22.96 -4.40 -10.39
CA ALA A 109 -23.59 -5.69 -10.61
C ALA A 109 -22.58 -6.85 -10.68
N ARG A 110 -21.38 -6.60 -11.22
CA ARG A 110 -20.29 -7.59 -11.28
C ARG A 110 -19.66 -7.83 -9.92
N LEU A 111 -19.43 -6.80 -9.12
CA LEU A 111 -18.93 -6.88 -7.73
C LEU A 111 -20.04 -7.23 -6.74
N LYS A 112 -20.92 -8.16 -7.14
CA LYS A 112 -22.04 -8.63 -6.33
C LYS A 112 -21.56 -9.26 -5.02
N PRO A 113 -22.39 -9.25 -3.97
CA PRO A 113 -22.11 -10.01 -2.76
C PRO A 113 -21.91 -11.50 -3.07
N VAL A 114 -20.92 -12.09 -2.41
CA VAL A 114 -20.70 -13.54 -2.38
C VAL A 114 -20.72 -14.02 -0.94
N GLU A 115 -20.91 -15.31 -0.74
CA GLU A 115 -20.98 -15.89 0.59
C GLU A 115 -19.62 -15.81 1.30
N LYS A 116 -19.68 -15.67 2.63
CA LYS A 116 -18.51 -15.79 3.50
C LYS A 116 -17.89 -17.17 3.33
N GLN A 117 -16.55 -17.24 3.26
CA GLN A 117 -15.83 -18.51 3.21
C GLN A 117 -15.22 -18.86 4.56
N GLU A 118 -15.06 -20.16 4.79
CA GLU A 118 -14.15 -20.66 5.81
C GLU A 118 -12.72 -20.35 5.35
N VAL A 119 -11.94 -19.74 6.25
CA VAL A 119 -10.58 -19.27 5.98
C VAL A 119 -9.63 -19.88 6.99
N ALA A 120 -8.36 -20.00 6.62
CA ALA A 120 -7.33 -20.55 7.50
C ALA A 120 -7.27 -19.79 8.84
N PRO A 121 -6.89 -20.43 9.95
CA PRO A 121 -6.78 -19.74 11.23
C PRO A 121 -5.63 -18.72 11.21
N THR A 122 -5.63 -17.82 12.20
CA THR A 122 -4.69 -16.70 12.25
C THR A 122 -3.57 -16.95 13.27
N ARG A 123 -2.32 -16.69 12.85
CA ARG A 123 -1.14 -16.57 13.71
C ARG A 123 -0.73 -15.10 13.86
N VAL A 124 -0.30 -14.71 15.05
CA VAL A 124 0.07 -13.32 15.38
C VAL A 124 1.58 -13.24 15.61
N PHE A 125 2.23 -12.29 14.97
CA PHE A 125 3.69 -12.12 14.98
C PHE A 125 4.04 -10.71 15.44
N ILE A 126 4.91 -10.60 16.43
CA ILE A 126 5.58 -9.35 16.81
C ILE A 126 6.99 -9.41 16.23
N ILE A 127 7.42 -8.36 15.54
CA ILE A 127 8.81 -8.23 15.07
C ILE A 127 9.54 -7.18 15.90
N THR A 128 10.77 -7.50 16.33
CA THR A 128 11.58 -6.58 17.13
C THR A 128 13.06 -6.68 16.80
N CYS A 129 13.79 -5.60 17.05
CA CYS A 129 15.25 -5.55 16.97
C CYS A 129 15.76 -4.54 17.99
N ASP A 130 16.42 -5.04 19.03
CA ASP A 130 17.07 -4.26 20.10
C ASP A 130 16.14 -3.32 20.89
N ARG A 131 14.84 -3.62 20.96
CA ARG A 131 13.81 -2.75 21.58
C ARG A 131 12.94 -3.47 22.65
N PRO A 132 13.52 -4.04 23.73
CA PRO A 132 12.76 -4.77 24.74
C PRO A 132 11.70 -3.94 25.47
N ALA A 133 11.92 -2.64 25.65
CA ALA A 133 10.92 -1.76 26.27
C ALA A 133 9.68 -1.53 25.38
N ALA A 134 9.83 -1.60 24.05
CA ALA A 134 8.71 -1.50 23.12
C ALA A 134 7.89 -2.80 23.17
N VAL A 135 8.59 -3.94 23.12
CA VAL A 135 8.03 -5.28 23.29
C VAL A 135 7.23 -5.39 24.59
N GLU A 136 7.80 -5.00 25.73
CA GLU A 136 7.11 -5.03 27.02
C GLU A 136 5.78 -4.26 26.97
N ARG A 137 5.81 -3.02 26.45
CA ARG A 137 4.61 -2.17 26.33
C ARG A 137 3.55 -2.78 25.42
N LEU A 138 3.95 -3.35 24.28
CA LEU A 138 3.04 -4.02 23.37
C LEU A 138 2.41 -5.26 24.03
N LEU A 139 3.21 -6.11 24.68
CA LEU A 139 2.73 -7.31 25.37
C LEU A 139 1.74 -6.97 26.50
N GLU A 140 1.99 -5.93 27.28
CA GLU A 140 1.01 -5.46 28.28
C GLU A 140 -0.30 -5.03 27.62
N SER A 141 -0.26 -4.29 26.51
CA SER A 141 -1.48 -3.91 25.79
C SER A 141 -2.22 -5.11 25.19
N MET A 142 -1.50 -6.17 24.79
CA MET A 142 -2.13 -7.41 24.30
C MET A 142 -2.86 -8.16 25.41
N LEU A 143 -2.43 -8.07 26.67
CA LEU A 143 -3.14 -8.72 27.79
C LEU A 143 -4.54 -8.12 28.05
N GLU A 144 -4.81 -6.92 27.54
CA GLU A 144 -6.13 -6.29 27.59
C GLU A 144 -7.08 -6.83 26.50
N VAL A 145 -6.57 -7.59 25.53
CA VAL A 145 -7.33 -8.13 24.41
C VAL A 145 -8.10 -9.39 24.83
N GLY A 146 -9.44 -9.31 24.79
CA GLY A 146 -10.32 -10.41 25.18
C GLY A 146 -10.39 -11.59 24.20
N THR A 147 -9.78 -11.47 23.02
CA THR A 147 -9.91 -12.42 21.89
C THR A 147 -8.64 -13.19 21.58
N LEU A 148 -7.61 -13.11 22.43
CA LEU A 148 -6.32 -13.81 22.19
C LEU A 148 -6.51 -15.32 21.91
N ALA A 149 -7.46 -15.98 22.59
CA ALA A 149 -7.74 -17.40 22.41
C ALA A 149 -8.31 -17.77 21.02
N SER A 150 -8.78 -16.79 20.24
CA SER A 150 -9.31 -17.00 18.88
C SER A 150 -8.22 -17.19 17.82
N HIS A 151 -6.97 -16.84 18.16
CA HIS A 151 -5.82 -17.02 17.30
C HIS A 151 -5.14 -18.38 17.56
N GLU A 152 -4.59 -18.97 16.51
CA GLU A 152 -3.97 -20.28 16.60
C GLU A 152 -2.65 -20.23 17.37
N GLY A 153 -1.85 -19.17 17.18
CA GLY A 153 -0.55 -19.04 17.84
C GLY A 153 -0.02 -17.61 17.87
N PHE A 154 0.89 -17.36 18.80
CA PHE A 154 1.55 -16.07 19.01
C PHE A 154 3.06 -16.27 18.96
N TYR A 155 3.76 -15.36 18.29
CA TYR A 155 5.18 -15.45 18.03
C TYR A 155 5.83 -14.09 18.22
N LEU A 156 7.01 -14.07 18.84
CA LEU A 156 7.90 -12.92 18.80
C LEU A 156 9.15 -13.30 18.00
N ILE A 157 9.37 -12.61 16.88
CA ILE A 157 10.56 -12.77 16.03
C ILE A 157 11.56 -11.72 16.45
N ASP A 158 12.69 -12.20 16.99
CA ASP A 158 13.72 -11.34 17.55
C ASP A 158 14.94 -11.24 16.63
N ASP A 159 15.08 -10.09 15.98
CA ASP A 159 16.22 -9.72 15.12
C ASP A 159 17.27 -8.88 15.87
N SER A 160 17.17 -8.81 17.22
CA SER A 160 18.09 -8.06 18.06
C SER A 160 19.53 -8.53 17.88
N ARG A 161 20.46 -7.57 17.84
CA ARG A 161 21.91 -7.84 17.73
C ARG A 161 22.58 -7.90 19.09
N ASN A 162 21.99 -7.27 20.11
CA ASN A 162 22.50 -7.28 21.46
C ASN A 162 21.98 -8.51 22.25
N PRO A 163 22.88 -9.40 22.73
CA PRO A 163 22.48 -10.56 23.54
C PRO A 163 21.68 -10.22 24.81
N GLU A 164 21.92 -9.06 25.42
CA GLU A 164 21.15 -8.63 26.59
C GLU A 164 19.70 -8.30 26.23
N ASN A 165 19.47 -7.72 25.05
CA ASN A 165 18.13 -7.43 24.56
C ASN A 165 17.40 -8.74 24.20
N GLN A 166 18.09 -9.69 23.55
CA GLN A 166 17.56 -11.03 23.28
C GLN A 166 17.12 -11.74 24.57
N ALA A 167 17.94 -11.70 25.62
CA ALA A 167 17.60 -12.30 26.91
C ALA A 167 16.38 -11.64 27.57
N LYS A 168 16.27 -10.30 27.50
CA LYS A 168 15.11 -9.56 28.00
C LYS A 168 13.84 -9.90 27.22
N ASN A 169 13.90 -9.92 25.89
CA ASN A 169 12.78 -10.28 25.04
C ASN A 169 12.28 -11.70 25.33
N ALA A 170 13.19 -12.67 25.45
CA ALA A 170 12.84 -14.04 25.83
C ALA A 170 12.10 -14.11 27.19
N ALA A 171 12.59 -13.39 28.20
CA ALA A 171 11.96 -13.32 29.52
C ALA A 171 10.57 -12.64 29.48
N LEU A 172 10.40 -11.62 28.64
CA LEU A 172 9.12 -10.95 28.43
C LEU A 172 8.10 -11.91 27.79
N VAL A 173 8.51 -12.72 26.82
CA VAL A 173 7.65 -13.75 26.20
C VAL A 173 7.22 -14.82 27.21
N GLU A 174 8.14 -15.25 28.09
CA GLU A 174 7.82 -16.19 29.17
C GLU A 174 6.79 -15.59 30.15
N SER A 175 7.02 -14.35 30.60
CA SER A 175 6.12 -13.62 31.49
C SER A 175 4.72 -13.41 30.87
N PHE A 176 4.66 -13.07 29.58
CA PHE A 176 3.40 -12.96 28.84
C PHE A 176 2.67 -14.31 28.80
N SER A 177 3.38 -15.40 28.49
CA SER A 177 2.80 -16.74 28.36
C SER A 177 2.20 -17.29 29.65
N ILE A 178 2.69 -16.84 30.82
CA ILE A 178 2.11 -17.20 32.13
C ILE A 178 0.78 -16.46 32.37
N ARG A 179 0.64 -15.24 31.84
CA ARG A 179 -0.51 -14.36 32.10
C ARG A 179 -1.61 -14.44 31.03
N ALA A 180 -1.24 -14.74 29.79
CA ALA A 180 -2.15 -14.77 28.64
C ALA A 180 -2.93 -16.08 28.56
N ALA A 181 -4.06 -16.05 27.82
CA ALA A 181 -4.87 -17.24 27.55
C ALA A 181 -4.19 -18.26 26.60
N LYS A 182 -3.11 -17.84 25.92
CA LYS A 182 -2.33 -18.63 24.95
C LYS A 182 -0.85 -18.34 25.17
N THR A 183 -0.03 -19.38 25.06
CA THR A 183 1.42 -19.25 25.11
C THR A 183 1.94 -18.58 23.84
N MET A 184 2.98 -17.75 24.00
CA MET A 184 3.72 -17.13 22.90
C MET A 184 5.07 -17.83 22.71
N GLN A 185 5.46 -18.05 21.46
CA GLN A 185 6.74 -18.64 21.11
C GLN A 185 7.78 -17.55 20.86
N TYR A 186 8.97 -17.71 21.42
CA TYR A 186 10.11 -16.84 21.18
C TYR A 186 11.00 -17.40 20.07
N ILE A 187 11.14 -16.65 18.97
CA ILE A 187 11.94 -17.00 17.80
C ILE A 187 13.21 -16.14 17.80
N GLY A 188 14.13 -16.48 18.70
CA GLY A 188 15.44 -15.84 18.82
C GLY A 188 16.51 -16.46 17.91
N PRO A 189 17.79 -16.09 18.10
CA PRO A 189 18.88 -16.56 17.25
C PRO A 189 19.00 -18.08 17.13
N GLN A 190 18.70 -18.82 18.20
CA GLN A 190 18.77 -20.29 18.20
C GLN A 190 17.69 -20.91 17.31
N GLN A 191 16.44 -20.46 17.44
CA GLN A 191 15.31 -20.94 16.63
C GLN A 191 15.49 -20.57 15.16
N GLN A 192 15.98 -19.35 14.88
CA GLN A 192 16.28 -18.91 13.52
C GLN A 192 17.40 -19.73 12.90
N GLN A 193 18.48 -20.00 13.64
CA GLN A 193 19.56 -20.86 13.15
C GLN A 193 19.10 -22.29 12.90
N ALA A 194 18.23 -22.84 13.75
CA ALA A 194 17.65 -24.17 13.56
C ALA A 194 16.81 -24.23 12.27
N LEU A 195 15.95 -23.22 12.03
CA LEU A 195 15.19 -23.12 10.78
C LEU A 195 16.11 -23.00 9.56
N LEU A 196 17.12 -22.13 9.62
CA LEU A 196 18.11 -21.95 8.55
C LEU A 196 18.82 -23.28 8.21
N GLN A 197 19.35 -23.98 9.21
CA GLN A 197 20.04 -25.25 9.00
C GLN A 197 19.08 -26.36 8.54
N GLY A 198 17.84 -26.38 9.04
CA GLY A 198 16.81 -27.30 8.59
C GLY A 198 16.47 -27.11 7.12
N LEU A 199 16.32 -25.86 6.67
CA LEU A 199 16.07 -25.53 5.27
C LEU A 199 17.25 -25.88 4.38
N ILE A 200 18.49 -25.52 4.75
CA ILE A 200 19.70 -25.86 3.98
C ILE A 200 19.88 -27.38 3.91
N GLY A 201 19.66 -28.10 5.01
CA GLY A 201 19.78 -29.56 5.02
C GLY A 201 18.76 -30.25 4.13
N ALA A 202 17.55 -29.70 4.02
CA ALA A 202 16.50 -30.24 3.15
C ALA A 202 16.63 -29.81 1.67
N LEU A 203 17.20 -28.63 1.42
CA LEU A 203 17.30 -28.00 0.10
C LEU A 203 18.73 -27.47 -0.16
N PRO A 204 19.76 -28.34 -0.18
CA PRO A 204 21.16 -27.91 -0.30
C PRO A 204 21.44 -27.17 -1.62
N GLU A 205 20.74 -27.49 -2.70
CA GLU A 205 20.83 -26.80 -3.99
C GLU A 205 20.36 -25.34 -3.93
N HIS A 206 19.59 -24.97 -2.90
CA HIS A 206 19.04 -23.64 -2.70
C HIS A 206 19.74 -22.85 -1.58
N GLU A 207 20.87 -23.34 -1.05
CA GLU A 207 21.56 -22.72 0.10
C GLU A 207 21.80 -21.21 -0.08
N ALA A 208 22.26 -20.78 -1.26
CA ALA A 208 22.53 -19.37 -1.52
C ALA A 208 21.28 -18.49 -1.36
N GLY A 209 20.14 -18.91 -1.95
CA GLY A 209 18.88 -18.18 -1.84
C GLY A 209 18.29 -18.23 -0.43
N ILE A 210 18.41 -19.37 0.26
CA ILE A 210 17.97 -19.51 1.65
C ILE A 210 18.76 -18.54 2.55
N ARG A 211 20.09 -18.53 2.43
CA ARG A 211 20.93 -17.63 3.23
C ARG A 211 20.63 -16.18 2.92
N PHE A 212 20.51 -15.82 1.64
CA PHE A 212 20.15 -14.47 1.24
C PHE A 212 18.91 -13.98 1.98
N LEU A 213 17.85 -14.81 2.05
CA LEU A 213 16.58 -14.41 2.61
C LEU A 213 16.55 -14.31 4.14
N ILE A 214 17.19 -15.23 4.87
CA ILE A 214 16.95 -15.38 6.31
C ILE A 214 18.20 -15.43 7.19
N ASP A 215 19.41 -15.54 6.62
CA ASP A 215 20.64 -15.62 7.41
C ASP A 215 21.05 -14.22 7.92
N ALA A 216 21.11 -14.07 9.24
CA ALA A 216 21.47 -12.81 9.89
C ALA A 216 22.91 -12.38 9.56
N GLU A 217 23.80 -13.35 9.31
CA GLU A 217 25.22 -13.08 9.07
C GLU A 217 25.49 -12.44 7.69
N GLN A 218 24.53 -12.53 6.75
CA GLN A 218 24.62 -11.89 5.44
C GLN A 218 24.49 -10.36 5.54
N TRP A 219 23.78 -9.87 6.56
CA TRP A 219 23.31 -8.49 6.60
C TRP A 219 23.73 -7.70 7.85
N PRO A 220 25.00 -7.77 8.31
CA PRO A 220 25.40 -7.18 9.59
C PRO A 220 25.37 -5.65 9.58
N ARG A 221 25.40 -5.02 8.39
CA ARG A 221 25.52 -3.57 8.22
C ARG A 221 24.20 -2.87 7.93
N TYR A 222 23.24 -3.58 7.35
CA TYR A 222 21.98 -2.99 6.90
C TYR A 222 20.88 -3.16 7.92
N ALA A 223 19.89 -2.26 7.93
CA ALA A 223 18.67 -2.50 8.67
C ALA A 223 17.90 -3.66 8.00
N SER A 224 17.54 -4.69 8.77
CA SER A 224 17.00 -5.98 8.30
C SER A 224 15.47 -6.05 8.40
N TYR A 225 14.78 -4.96 8.03
CA TYR A 225 13.32 -4.82 8.20
C TYR A 225 12.54 -6.01 7.60
N GLY A 226 12.91 -6.48 6.41
CA GLY A 226 12.22 -7.55 5.71
C GLY A 226 12.56 -8.95 6.20
N ARG A 227 13.76 -9.18 6.77
CA ARG A 227 14.19 -10.52 7.25
C ARG A 227 13.20 -11.09 8.27
N SER A 228 12.82 -10.28 9.26
CA SER A 228 11.85 -10.68 10.28
C SER A 228 10.45 -10.97 9.71
N ARG A 229 10.03 -10.21 8.69
CA ARG A 229 8.76 -10.45 8.00
C ARG A 229 8.80 -11.73 7.17
N THR A 230 9.92 -12.03 6.50
CA THR A 230 10.14 -13.31 5.80
C THR A 230 10.10 -14.49 6.76
N LEU A 231 10.68 -14.37 7.95
CA LEU A 231 10.54 -15.38 9.00
C LEU A 231 9.07 -15.56 9.42
N ALA A 232 8.31 -14.48 9.59
CA ALA A 232 6.87 -14.56 9.89
C ALA A 232 6.11 -15.33 8.80
N LEU A 233 6.46 -15.15 7.52
CA LEU A 233 5.89 -15.91 6.41
C LEU A 233 6.25 -17.40 6.47
N LEU A 234 7.49 -17.77 6.83
CA LEU A 234 7.87 -19.18 6.97
C LEU A 234 7.15 -19.86 8.13
N TYR A 235 6.98 -19.16 9.26
CA TYR A 235 6.24 -19.66 10.42
C TYR A 235 4.71 -19.63 10.27
N SER A 236 4.18 -19.07 9.17
CA SER A 236 2.74 -18.99 8.90
C SER A 236 2.31 -19.64 7.59
N VAL A 237 3.13 -20.50 6.99
CA VAL A 237 2.74 -21.21 5.76
C VAL A 237 1.44 -21.99 6.01
N GLY A 238 0.40 -21.69 5.21
CA GLY A 238 -0.93 -22.31 5.34
C GLY A 238 -1.86 -21.58 6.33
N TYR A 239 -1.40 -20.54 7.01
CA TYR A 239 -2.15 -19.73 7.96
C TYR A 239 -2.33 -18.30 7.46
N ARG A 240 -3.25 -17.56 8.08
CA ARG A 240 -3.25 -16.10 7.98
C ARG A 240 -2.28 -15.54 9.02
N ALA A 241 -1.49 -14.54 8.68
CA ALA A 241 -0.58 -13.87 9.61
C ALA A 241 -1.09 -12.46 9.95
N ILE A 242 -1.01 -12.04 11.20
CA ILE A 242 -1.09 -10.63 11.58
C ILE A 242 0.28 -10.25 12.13
N VAL A 243 0.97 -9.32 11.47
CA VAL A 243 2.33 -8.89 11.81
C VAL A 243 2.26 -7.50 12.43
N LEU A 244 2.83 -7.36 13.63
CA LEU A 244 2.86 -6.16 14.45
C LEU A 244 4.30 -5.68 14.60
N ASP A 245 4.51 -4.39 14.41
CA ASP A 245 5.72 -3.72 14.87
C ASP A 245 5.68 -3.61 16.41
N ASP A 246 6.83 -3.66 17.08
CA ASP A 246 6.91 -3.65 18.55
C ASP A 246 6.51 -2.32 19.22
N ASP A 247 6.37 -1.24 18.47
CA ASP A 247 6.13 0.11 18.97
C ASP A 247 4.68 0.58 18.83
N ILE A 248 3.76 -0.33 18.50
CA ILE A 248 2.31 -0.08 18.56
C ILE A 248 1.70 -0.48 19.91
N LEU A 249 0.44 -0.09 20.13
CA LEU A 249 -0.44 -0.70 21.13
C LEU A 249 -1.49 -1.56 20.42
N CYS A 250 -1.83 -2.71 20.99
CA CYS A 250 -2.79 -3.66 20.41
C CYS A 250 -4.26 -3.22 20.65
N GLN A 251 -4.61 -2.03 20.17
CA GLN A 251 -5.92 -1.40 20.34
C GLN A 251 -6.39 -0.79 19.03
N GLY A 252 -7.66 -1.04 18.66
CA GLY A 252 -8.31 -0.35 17.55
C GLY A 252 -8.88 0.99 18.01
N LEU A 253 -8.61 2.05 17.24
CA LEU A 253 -9.14 3.39 17.45
C LEU A 253 -9.94 3.84 16.23
N LYS A 254 -11.08 4.47 16.47
CA LYS A 254 -11.88 5.13 15.44
C LYS A 254 -11.09 6.27 14.79
N PRO A 255 -11.29 6.56 13.50
CA PRO A 255 -10.64 7.69 12.86
C PRO A 255 -11.12 9.01 13.46
N VAL A 256 -10.35 10.08 13.25
CA VAL A 256 -10.77 11.44 13.63
C VAL A 256 -11.94 11.91 12.76
N ILE A 257 -12.05 11.37 11.55
CA ILE A 257 -13.01 11.76 10.53
C ILE A 257 -13.64 10.50 9.98
N GLU A 258 -14.97 10.44 9.99
CA GLU A 258 -15.74 9.29 9.54
C GLU A 258 -16.60 9.68 8.33
N GLU A 259 -16.53 8.87 7.28
CA GLU A 259 -17.37 8.96 6.09
C GLU A 259 -18.02 7.60 5.80
N THR A 260 -19.13 7.61 5.06
CA THR A 260 -19.88 6.39 4.78
C THR A 260 -19.44 5.71 3.48
N GLY A 261 -19.70 4.41 3.37
CA GLY A 261 -19.44 3.62 2.17
C GLY A 261 -17.99 3.14 2.06
N VAL A 262 -17.64 2.61 0.90
CA VAL A 262 -16.32 2.04 0.61
C VAL A 262 -15.61 2.86 -0.48
N ALA A 263 -14.30 3.08 -0.31
CA ALA A 263 -13.47 3.73 -1.34
C ALA A 263 -12.79 2.69 -2.24
N PHE A 264 -12.46 3.09 -3.46
CA PHE A 264 -11.66 2.28 -4.38
C PHE A 264 -10.42 3.07 -4.82
N GLY A 265 -9.25 2.59 -4.42
CA GLY A 265 -7.96 3.11 -4.83
C GLY A 265 -7.21 3.84 -3.72
N ALA A 266 -5.95 4.14 -4.00
CA ALA A 266 -4.99 4.63 -3.00
C ALA A 266 -5.23 6.07 -2.51
N GLY A 267 -6.33 6.72 -2.91
CA GLY A 267 -6.64 8.09 -2.52
C GLY A 267 -7.56 8.14 -1.29
N THR A 268 -7.25 8.84 -0.22
CA THR A 268 -6.02 9.55 0.20
C THR A 268 -6.08 9.54 1.71
N ARG A 269 -5.15 8.84 2.39
CA ARG A 269 -5.06 8.91 3.85
C ARG A 269 -5.10 10.38 4.26
N GLN A 270 -6.04 10.71 5.12
CA GLN A 270 -6.14 12.03 5.71
C GLN A 270 -5.30 12.09 6.98
N ALA A 271 -4.85 13.30 7.29
CA ALA A 271 -4.09 13.63 8.48
C ALA A 271 -4.85 14.62 9.36
N ALA A 272 -4.80 14.39 10.67
CA ALA A 272 -5.20 15.36 11.68
C ALA A 272 -4.06 15.51 12.69
N TYR A 273 -3.74 16.74 13.07
CA TYR A 273 -2.54 17.06 13.86
C TYR A 273 -2.91 17.46 15.28
N PHE A 274 -2.19 16.93 16.26
CA PHE A 274 -2.46 17.18 17.67
C PHE A 274 -1.41 18.12 18.28
N PRO A 275 -1.83 19.08 19.13
CA PRO A 275 -0.92 20.08 19.71
C PRO A 275 0.01 19.51 20.81
N SER A 276 -0.41 18.42 21.48
CA SER A 276 0.38 17.75 22.52
C SER A 276 0.02 16.27 22.65
N ASP A 277 0.90 15.51 23.31
CA ASP A 277 0.69 14.08 23.58
C ASP A 277 -0.51 13.87 24.51
N GLU A 278 -0.73 14.77 25.48
CA GLU A 278 -1.89 14.69 26.38
C GLU A 278 -3.21 14.81 25.62
N ILE A 279 -3.33 15.79 24.72
CA ILE A 279 -4.54 16.00 23.92
C ILE A 279 -4.75 14.84 22.96
N MET A 280 -3.69 14.38 22.28
CA MET A 280 -3.74 13.21 21.41
C MET A 280 -4.25 11.97 22.16
N MET A 281 -3.80 11.75 23.40
CA MET A 281 -4.22 10.60 24.21
C MET A 281 -5.65 10.74 24.75
N GLN A 282 -6.10 11.96 25.04
CA GLN A 282 -7.47 12.26 25.53
C GLN A 282 -8.53 12.10 24.43
N LEU A 283 -8.18 12.35 23.17
CA LEU A 283 -9.13 12.30 22.04
C LEU A 283 -9.31 10.89 21.45
N ARG A 284 -8.61 9.88 21.97
CA ARG A 284 -8.74 8.50 21.53
C ARG A 284 -10.16 7.99 21.74
N GLN A 285 -10.74 7.41 20.70
CA GLN A 285 -12.01 6.70 20.78
C GLN A 285 -11.78 5.23 20.40
N PRO A 286 -11.81 4.29 21.35
CA PRO A 286 -11.68 2.88 21.04
C PRO A 286 -12.78 2.39 20.09
N THR A 287 -12.44 1.42 19.24
CA THR A 287 -13.42 0.62 18.51
C THR A 287 -14.12 -0.38 19.43
N ASP A 288 -15.25 -0.93 18.99
CA ASP A 288 -15.99 -1.96 19.72
C ASP A 288 -15.37 -3.37 19.57
N PHE A 289 -14.26 -3.46 18.86
CA PHE A 289 -13.46 -4.67 18.62
C PHE A 289 -11.97 -4.39 18.92
N ASP A 290 -11.19 -5.43 19.17
CA ASP A 290 -9.73 -5.33 19.27
C ASP A 290 -9.05 -5.37 17.88
N ALA A 291 -7.83 -4.82 17.78
CA ALA A 291 -7.13 -4.69 16.51
C ALA A 291 -6.81 -6.03 15.82
N LEU A 292 -6.58 -7.12 16.58
CA LEU A 292 -6.30 -8.44 15.99
C LEU A 292 -7.55 -9.01 15.32
N SER A 293 -8.70 -8.94 15.99
CA SER A 293 -9.99 -9.32 15.41
C SER A 293 -10.35 -8.44 14.21
N GLY A 294 -10.04 -7.14 14.29
CA GLY A 294 -10.21 -6.18 13.19
C GLY A 294 -9.52 -6.66 11.92
N HIS A 295 -8.21 -6.92 11.98
CA HIS A 295 -7.45 -7.46 10.84
C HIS A 295 -7.93 -8.85 10.39
N ALA A 296 -8.25 -9.74 11.34
CA ALA A 296 -8.68 -11.10 11.00
C ALA A 296 -10.07 -11.16 10.31
N SER A 297 -10.88 -10.10 10.38
CA SER A 297 -12.29 -10.14 9.97
C SER A 297 -12.51 -10.37 8.48
N LEU A 298 -11.73 -9.69 7.62
CA LEU A 298 -11.85 -9.77 6.16
C LEU A 298 -10.68 -10.46 5.49
N LEU A 299 -9.58 -10.68 6.21
CA LEU A 299 -8.38 -11.32 5.66
C LEU A 299 -8.67 -12.75 5.17
N GLY A 300 -8.33 -13.02 3.91
CA GLY A 300 -8.56 -14.27 3.19
C GLY A 300 -9.99 -14.46 2.66
N GLN A 301 -10.91 -13.54 2.97
CA GLN A 301 -12.29 -13.62 2.47
C GLN A 301 -12.37 -13.22 0.99
N PRO A 302 -13.41 -13.69 0.28
CA PRO A 302 -13.73 -13.18 -1.05
C PRO A 302 -14.05 -11.68 -1.04
N LEU A 303 -13.66 -10.99 -2.10
CA LEU A 303 -13.78 -9.54 -2.23
C LEU A 303 -15.23 -9.09 -2.28
N GLY A 304 -16.13 -9.84 -2.93
CA GLY A 304 -17.55 -9.51 -2.94
C GLY A 304 -18.19 -9.57 -1.54
N TYR A 305 -17.73 -10.49 -0.68
CA TYR A 305 -18.12 -10.52 0.73
C TYR A 305 -17.54 -9.32 1.49
N ALA A 306 -16.25 -9.03 1.30
CA ALA A 306 -15.58 -7.92 1.95
C ALA A 306 -16.20 -6.56 1.58
N ILE A 307 -16.44 -6.30 0.30
CA ILE A 307 -17.11 -5.08 -0.19
C ILE A 307 -18.50 -4.96 0.45
N ASN A 308 -19.28 -6.05 0.49
CA ASN A 308 -20.61 -6.02 1.10
C ASN A 308 -20.54 -5.66 2.61
N GLN A 309 -19.55 -6.18 3.33
CA GLN A 309 -19.34 -5.85 4.75
C GLN A 309 -18.90 -4.39 4.94
N LEU A 310 -17.91 -3.93 4.19
CA LEU A 310 -17.37 -2.57 4.28
C LEU A 310 -18.39 -1.52 3.88
N ASN A 311 -19.18 -1.79 2.83
CA ASN A 311 -20.22 -0.91 2.34
C ASN A 311 -21.55 -1.05 3.12
N GLN A 312 -21.64 -1.99 4.07
CA GLN A 312 -22.86 -2.29 4.83
C GLN A 312 -24.06 -2.67 3.94
N GLY A 313 -23.78 -3.40 2.87
CA GLY A 313 -24.77 -3.86 1.89
C GLY A 313 -24.24 -3.86 0.46
N PRO A 314 -25.08 -4.21 -0.53
CA PRO A 314 -24.71 -4.22 -1.94
C PRO A 314 -24.18 -2.86 -2.41
N LEU A 315 -23.23 -2.90 -3.35
CA LEU A 315 -22.60 -1.68 -3.86
C LEU A 315 -23.61 -0.82 -4.63
N ASN A 316 -23.77 0.44 -4.23
CA ASN A 316 -24.47 1.44 -5.04
C ASN A 316 -23.51 1.98 -6.12
N PRO A 317 -23.89 2.02 -7.41
CA PRO A 317 -23.08 2.64 -8.47
C PRO A 317 -22.58 4.06 -8.17
N ASP A 318 -23.29 4.84 -7.35
CA ASP A 318 -22.87 6.18 -6.94
C ASP A 318 -21.54 6.20 -6.18
N VAL A 319 -21.19 5.11 -5.48
CA VAL A 319 -19.93 4.97 -4.72
C VAL A 319 -18.72 4.99 -5.67
N LEU A 320 -18.90 4.65 -6.93
CA LEU A 320 -17.83 4.67 -7.93
C LEU A 320 -17.55 6.07 -8.50
N ALA A 321 -18.29 7.11 -8.09
CA ALA A 321 -18.05 8.47 -8.56
C ALA A 321 -16.56 8.86 -8.41
N ASP A 322 -15.99 9.42 -9.49
CA ASP A 322 -14.58 9.82 -9.59
C ASP A 322 -13.53 8.71 -9.36
N THR A 323 -13.96 7.46 -9.18
CA THR A 323 -13.06 6.29 -9.08
C THR A 323 -12.39 6.05 -10.44
N ASN A 324 -11.10 5.74 -10.42
CA ASN A 324 -10.38 5.30 -11.62
C ASN A 324 -10.92 3.93 -12.07
N ALA A 325 -11.46 3.88 -13.28
CA ALA A 325 -12.13 2.69 -13.78
C ALA A 325 -11.19 1.51 -14.02
N MET A 326 -9.90 1.75 -14.31
CA MET A 326 -8.91 0.67 -14.48
C MET A 326 -8.75 -0.15 -13.20
N LEU A 327 -8.80 0.50 -12.04
CA LEU A 327 -8.66 -0.16 -10.76
C LEU A 327 -9.80 -1.16 -10.52
N VAL A 328 -11.04 -0.74 -10.78
CA VAL A 328 -12.21 -1.58 -10.49
C VAL A 328 -12.52 -2.55 -11.62
N SER A 329 -12.07 -2.30 -12.85
CA SER A 329 -12.28 -3.22 -13.98
C SER A 329 -11.61 -4.57 -13.75
N VAL A 330 -10.46 -4.58 -13.08
CA VAL A 330 -9.69 -5.80 -12.81
C VAL A 330 -10.16 -6.58 -11.57
N LEU A 331 -11.01 -5.99 -10.73
CA LEU A 331 -11.52 -6.65 -9.52
C LEU A 331 -12.56 -7.74 -9.84
N LYS A 332 -12.48 -8.87 -9.14
CA LYS A 332 -13.45 -9.98 -9.23
C LYS A 332 -14.07 -10.26 -7.87
N PRO A 333 -15.38 -10.57 -7.78
CA PRO A 333 -16.01 -10.82 -6.48
C PRO A 333 -15.46 -12.07 -5.78
N GLU A 334 -14.95 -13.05 -6.53
CA GLU A 334 -14.27 -14.24 -5.99
C GLU A 334 -12.79 -14.01 -5.65
N GLY A 335 -12.21 -12.86 -6.05
CA GLY A 335 -10.85 -12.48 -5.70
C GLY A 335 -10.67 -12.41 -4.18
N LYS A 336 -9.49 -12.75 -3.65
CA LYS A 336 -9.27 -12.78 -2.20
C LYS A 336 -8.75 -11.46 -1.65
N VAL A 337 -9.14 -11.12 -0.43
CA VAL A 337 -8.45 -10.11 0.38
C VAL A 337 -7.14 -10.71 0.90
N LEU A 338 -6.03 -10.40 0.24
CA LEU A 338 -4.71 -10.94 0.58
C LEU A 338 -4.02 -10.16 1.68
N ILE A 339 -4.30 -8.85 1.78
CA ILE A 339 -3.67 -7.95 2.73
C ILE A 339 -4.75 -7.11 3.41
N THR A 340 -4.61 -6.91 4.71
CA THR A 340 -5.37 -5.90 5.45
C THR A 340 -4.41 -4.93 6.15
N GLN A 341 -4.71 -3.65 6.09
CA GLN A 341 -3.89 -2.56 6.65
C GLN A 341 -4.82 -1.52 7.30
N CYS A 342 -4.26 -0.68 8.17
CA CYS A 342 -5.01 0.32 8.94
C CYS A 342 -4.22 1.63 9.05
N GLY A 343 -4.87 2.66 9.59
CA GLY A 343 -4.21 3.93 9.89
C GLY A 343 -3.28 3.87 11.11
N SER A 344 -2.61 4.99 11.38
CA SER A 344 -1.75 5.21 12.55
C SER A 344 -2.29 6.34 13.43
N TRP A 345 -2.21 6.17 14.74
CA TRP A 345 -2.48 7.21 15.75
C TRP A 345 -1.19 7.52 16.53
N GLY A 346 -0.60 8.68 16.27
CA GLY A 346 0.74 9.05 16.76
C GLY A 346 1.70 9.27 15.60
N ASP A 347 2.84 8.58 15.65
CA ASP A 347 3.85 8.69 14.60
C ASP A 347 3.29 8.09 13.30
N PRO A 348 3.39 8.76 12.14
CA PRO A 348 2.83 8.24 10.88
C PRO A 348 3.70 7.16 10.22
N GLY A 349 4.83 6.78 10.82
CA GLY A 349 5.77 5.80 10.27
C GLY A 349 6.57 6.29 9.07
N THR A 350 6.27 7.46 8.49
CA THR A 350 6.93 8.02 7.30
C THR A 350 8.44 8.24 7.49
N ALA A 351 9.20 8.12 6.39
CA ALA A 351 10.66 8.25 6.40
C ALA A 351 11.14 9.69 6.69
N ASN A 352 10.43 10.68 6.14
CA ASN A 352 10.78 12.10 6.24
C ASN A 352 9.52 12.98 6.28
N SER A 353 9.72 14.29 6.44
CA SER A 353 8.62 15.27 6.48
C SER A 353 8.07 15.63 5.10
N HIS A 354 8.70 15.19 4.00
CA HIS A 354 8.30 15.52 2.63
C HIS A 354 7.12 14.69 2.12
N SER A 355 6.69 13.67 2.88
CA SER A 355 5.40 12.99 2.65
C SER A 355 4.21 13.96 2.62
N VAL A 356 4.37 15.15 3.20
CA VAL A 356 3.40 16.26 3.10
C VAL A 356 3.05 16.66 1.67
N LEU A 357 3.89 16.39 0.66
CA LEU A 357 3.57 16.67 -0.75
C LEU A 357 2.40 15.81 -1.26
N GLY A 358 2.20 14.64 -0.66
CA GLY A 358 1.18 13.67 -1.04
C GLY A 358 -0.14 13.76 -0.26
N ILE A 359 -0.31 14.69 0.68
CA ILE A 359 -1.54 14.78 1.48
C ILE A 359 -2.69 15.44 0.70
N ASP A 360 -3.91 15.08 1.09
CA ASP A 360 -5.14 15.64 0.52
C ASP A 360 -5.37 17.11 0.93
N PRO A 361 -6.26 17.84 0.22
CA PRO A 361 -6.53 19.25 0.50
C PRO A 361 -6.97 19.53 1.94
N ASP A 362 -7.86 18.72 2.52
CA ASP A 362 -8.42 19.00 3.84
C ASP A 362 -7.34 18.81 4.92
N SER A 363 -6.48 17.81 4.75
CA SER A 363 -5.31 17.60 5.61
C SER A 363 -4.31 18.74 5.52
N LEU A 364 -4.08 19.27 4.31
CA LEU A 364 -3.24 20.45 4.14
C LEU A 364 -3.84 21.66 4.87
N ASP A 365 -5.14 21.90 4.76
CA ASP A 365 -5.80 23.02 5.45
C ASP A 365 -5.63 22.89 6.98
N ARG A 366 -5.79 21.68 7.53
CA ARG A 366 -5.52 21.41 8.97
C ARG A 366 -4.06 21.68 9.34
N LEU A 367 -3.12 21.29 8.49
CA LEU A 367 -1.69 21.54 8.72
C LEU A 367 -1.37 23.03 8.72
N LEU A 368 -1.95 23.79 7.79
CA LEU A 368 -1.74 25.23 7.65
C LEU A 368 -2.40 26.02 8.78
N ALA A 369 -3.48 25.49 9.35
CA ALA A 369 -4.14 26.03 10.53
C ALA A 369 -3.46 25.65 11.87
N ALA A 370 -2.46 24.76 11.87
CA ALA A 370 -1.83 24.27 13.09
C ALA A 370 -1.11 25.41 13.85
N PRO A 371 -1.36 25.61 15.17
CA PRO A 371 -0.83 26.76 15.93
C PRO A 371 0.70 26.90 15.96
N LYS A 372 1.41 25.78 15.89
CA LYS A 372 2.88 25.72 15.91
C LYS A 372 3.52 25.93 14.53
N GLY A 373 2.69 26.07 13.48
CA GLY A 373 3.14 26.13 12.10
C GLY A 373 3.58 24.78 11.54
N ILE A 374 3.79 24.76 10.22
CA ILE A 374 4.00 23.53 9.42
C ILE A 374 5.22 22.73 9.90
N ALA A 375 6.36 23.39 10.06
CA ALA A 375 7.63 22.72 10.34
C ALA A 375 7.63 22.00 11.69
N GLU A 376 7.18 22.67 12.76
CA GLU A 376 7.11 22.08 14.09
C GLU A 376 6.03 20.99 14.16
N THR A 377 4.88 21.21 13.51
CA THR A 377 3.78 20.22 13.47
C THR A 377 4.22 18.90 12.84
N LEU A 378 4.95 18.95 11.72
CA LEU A 378 5.46 17.73 11.07
C LEU A 378 6.61 17.08 11.85
N ALA A 379 7.48 17.88 12.48
CA ALA A 379 8.60 17.36 13.28
C ALA A 379 8.15 16.72 14.61
N ASP A 380 7.04 17.20 15.18
CA ASP A 380 6.44 16.63 16.39
C ASP A 380 5.85 15.23 16.16
N ARG A 381 5.45 14.91 14.92
CA ARG A 381 4.90 13.61 14.50
C ARG A 381 3.73 13.12 15.37
N ARG A 382 2.92 14.06 15.88
CA ARG A 382 1.69 13.79 16.64
C ARG A 382 0.48 13.92 15.74
N MET A 383 0.11 12.84 15.06
CA MET A 383 -1.01 12.90 14.12
C MET A 383 -1.84 11.62 14.08
N TRP A 384 -3.10 11.74 13.69
CA TRP A 384 -3.80 10.63 13.06
C TRP A 384 -3.47 10.67 11.57
N LEU A 385 -3.10 9.54 11.00
CA LEU A 385 -2.94 9.35 9.56
C LEU A 385 -3.68 8.08 9.16
N GLY A 386 -4.80 8.20 8.45
CA GLY A 386 -5.64 7.05 8.11
C GLY A 386 -6.73 7.42 7.10
N ASN A 387 -7.59 6.46 6.77
CA ASN A 387 -8.71 6.73 5.87
C ASN A 387 -9.97 7.14 6.63
N THR A 388 -10.80 7.97 5.99
CA THR A 388 -12.09 8.40 6.54
C THR A 388 -13.17 7.33 6.42
N ARG A 389 -12.97 6.38 5.51
CA ARG A 389 -13.85 5.23 5.23
C ARG A 389 -12.99 4.06 4.75
N PRO A 390 -13.41 2.80 4.91
CA PRO A 390 -12.61 1.67 4.45
C PRO A 390 -12.46 1.69 2.92
N GLY A 391 -11.36 1.14 2.41
CA GLY A 391 -11.03 1.15 0.99
C GLY A 391 -10.50 -0.19 0.47
N VAL A 392 -10.76 -0.44 -0.81
CA VAL A 392 -10.18 -1.54 -1.57
C VAL A 392 -9.04 -1.01 -2.43
N LEU A 393 -7.89 -1.66 -2.32
CA LEU A 393 -6.64 -1.30 -2.98
C LEU A 393 -6.10 -2.49 -3.77
N LYS A 394 -5.32 -2.19 -4.82
CA LYS A 394 -4.57 -3.19 -5.57
C LYS A 394 -3.14 -3.30 -5.03
N LEU A 395 -2.46 -2.16 -4.90
CA LEU A 395 -1.17 -2.06 -4.26
C LEU A 395 -1.32 -1.81 -2.75
N ALA A 396 -0.84 -2.74 -1.93
CA ALA A 396 -0.71 -2.53 -0.50
C ALA A 396 0.51 -1.64 -0.20
N THR A 397 0.36 -0.73 0.74
CA THR A 397 1.44 0.13 1.24
C THR A 397 1.92 -0.27 2.63
N MET A 398 1.22 -1.24 3.25
CA MET A 398 1.39 -1.80 4.59
C MET A 398 1.44 -0.78 5.74
N SER A 399 1.11 -1.24 6.94
CA SER A 399 1.08 -0.44 8.17
C SER A 399 1.83 -1.15 9.29
N GLN A 400 2.02 -0.45 10.41
CA GLN A 400 2.70 -0.98 11.60
C GLN A 400 1.97 -2.20 12.21
N MET A 401 0.73 -2.41 11.79
CA MET A 401 0.00 -3.66 11.95
C MET A 401 -0.58 -4.05 10.60
N THR A 402 -0.27 -5.26 10.13
CA THR A 402 -0.69 -5.73 8.79
C THR A 402 -1.16 -7.18 8.88
N GLY A 403 -2.34 -7.46 8.32
CA GLY A 403 -2.80 -8.82 8.10
C GLY A 403 -2.42 -9.33 6.71
N ILE A 404 -1.96 -10.58 6.61
CA ILE A 404 -1.44 -11.22 5.40
C ILE A 404 -2.07 -12.62 5.27
N ASP A 405 -2.74 -12.91 4.15
CA ASP A 405 -3.29 -14.24 3.88
C ASP A 405 -2.20 -15.17 3.33
N ASN A 406 -1.38 -15.69 4.24
CA ASN A 406 -0.28 -16.60 3.91
C ASN A 406 -0.74 -18.07 3.72
N SER A 407 -2.05 -18.30 3.59
CA SER A 407 -2.61 -19.58 3.14
C SER A 407 -2.41 -19.82 1.65
N VAL A 408 -2.13 -18.75 0.89
CA VAL A 408 -1.71 -18.82 -0.52
C VAL A 408 -0.21 -18.56 -0.66
N LEU A 409 0.35 -18.86 -1.84
CA LEU A 409 1.75 -18.54 -2.14
C LEU A 409 1.95 -17.02 -2.26
N LEU A 410 2.56 -16.41 -1.25
CA LEU A 410 3.01 -15.01 -1.27
C LEU A 410 4.53 -14.95 -1.46
N PRO A 411 5.11 -13.85 -1.99
CA PRO A 411 6.57 -13.72 -2.12
C PRO A 411 7.23 -13.52 -0.73
N PRO A 412 8.55 -13.73 -0.58
CA PRO A 412 9.27 -13.27 0.60
C PRO A 412 9.44 -11.74 0.55
N TYR A 413 9.79 -11.12 1.68
CA TYR A 413 10.25 -9.73 1.70
C TYR A 413 11.71 -9.67 1.27
N PHE A 414 12.10 -8.54 0.65
CA PHE A 414 13.51 -8.25 0.48
C PHE A 414 14.16 -8.04 1.86
N PRO A 415 15.29 -8.69 2.20
CA PRO A 415 15.69 -8.85 3.61
C PRO A 415 16.07 -7.56 4.34
N VAL A 416 16.60 -6.58 3.60
CA VAL A 416 17.24 -5.37 4.13
C VAL A 416 16.78 -4.10 3.43
N PHE A 417 17.13 -2.95 4.01
CA PHE A 417 16.71 -1.62 3.58
C PHE A 417 15.23 -1.34 3.78
N ARG A 418 14.91 -0.05 3.79
CA ARG A 418 13.54 0.45 3.90
C ARG A 418 12.83 0.40 2.54
N GLY A 419 11.54 0.11 2.56
CA GLY A 419 10.71 0.03 1.34
C GLY A 419 10.55 -1.40 0.82
N GLU A 420 11.03 -2.36 1.60
CA GLU A 420 10.82 -3.80 1.39
C GLU A 420 9.33 -4.17 1.42
N ASP A 421 8.53 -3.42 2.17
CA ASP A 421 7.07 -3.52 2.22
C ASP A 421 6.41 -3.09 0.90
N LEU A 422 6.83 -1.97 0.32
CA LEU A 422 6.38 -1.53 -1.00
C LEU A 422 6.73 -2.56 -2.08
N LEU A 423 7.95 -3.10 -2.05
CA LEU A 423 8.35 -4.14 -3.00
C LEU A 423 7.55 -5.43 -2.80
N PHE A 424 7.30 -5.86 -1.56
CA PHE A 424 6.42 -7.00 -1.29
C PHE A 424 5.00 -6.74 -1.84
N GLY A 425 4.43 -5.56 -1.60
CA GLY A 425 3.12 -5.18 -2.12
C GLY A 425 3.07 -5.26 -3.65
N ALA A 426 4.10 -4.75 -4.33
CA ALA A 426 4.21 -4.82 -5.78
C ALA A 426 4.30 -6.27 -6.28
N MET A 427 5.16 -7.10 -5.66
CA MET A 427 5.27 -8.52 -6.03
C MET A 427 3.97 -9.29 -5.76
N VAL A 428 3.25 -9.00 -4.67
CA VAL A 428 1.94 -9.61 -4.40
C VAL A 428 0.94 -9.24 -5.49
N GLU A 429 0.89 -7.96 -5.89
CA GLU A 429 0.01 -7.51 -6.95
C GLU A 429 0.34 -8.17 -8.29
N THR A 430 1.64 -8.26 -8.62
CA THR A 430 2.11 -8.99 -9.80
C THR A 430 1.73 -10.46 -9.73
N MET A 431 1.93 -11.13 -8.59
CA MET A 431 1.63 -12.55 -8.42
C MET A 431 0.14 -12.87 -8.33
N HIS A 432 -0.70 -11.94 -7.87
CA HIS A 432 -2.12 -12.15 -7.61
C HIS A 432 -2.95 -10.98 -8.14
N HIS A 433 -3.03 -10.86 -9.47
CA HIS A 433 -3.79 -9.80 -10.14
C HIS A 433 -5.30 -9.81 -9.77
N ASP A 434 -5.85 -10.94 -9.32
CA ASP A 434 -7.23 -11.05 -8.83
C ASP A 434 -7.37 -10.78 -7.32
N GLY A 435 -6.26 -10.74 -6.58
CA GLY A 435 -6.25 -10.43 -5.16
C GLY A 435 -6.38 -8.93 -4.90
N ALA A 436 -6.80 -8.56 -3.69
CA ALA A 436 -6.91 -7.17 -3.26
C ALA A 436 -6.34 -6.97 -1.85
N ALA A 437 -6.01 -5.72 -1.55
CA ALA A 437 -5.76 -5.26 -0.20
C ALA A 437 -6.97 -4.46 0.31
N VAL A 438 -7.23 -4.56 1.61
CA VAL A 438 -8.21 -3.73 2.31
C VAL A 438 -7.48 -2.76 3.23
N GLU A 439 -7.75 -1.48 3.08
CA GLU A 439 -7.36 -0.43 4.04
C GLU A 439 -8.57 -0.12 4.91
N TYR A 440 -8.45 -0.36 6.20
CA TYR A 440 -9.49 0.01 7.16
C TYR A 440 -9.45 1.51 7.48
N ASP A 441 -10.59 2.02 7.95
CA ASP A 441 -10.76 3.39 8.45
C ASP A 441 -10.26 3.58 9.90
N TRP A 442 -10.29 2.52 10.70
CA TRP A 442 -9.71 2.51 12.04
C TRP A 442 -8.17 2.49 12.01
N CYS A 443 -7.56 2.77 13.15
CA CYS A 443 -6.11 2.88 13.29
C CYS A 443 -5.60 2.23 14.57
N VAL A 444 -4.28 2.03 14.66
CA VAL A 444 -3.60 1.59 15.89
C VAL A 444 -2.74 2.71 16.46
N PRO A 445 -2.61 2.84 17.79
CA PRO A 445 -1.60 3.70 18.40
C PRO A 445 -0.21 3.25 17.98
N HIS A 446 0.56 4.14 17.33
CA HIS A 446 1.95 3.91 16.94
C HIS A 446 2.83 4.94 17.64
N LEU A 447 3.62 4.47 18.61
CA LEU A 447 4.28 5.29 19.62
C LEU A 447 5.76 4.91 19.76
N PRO A 448 6.62 5.11 18.74
CA PRO A 448 8.05 4.84 18.82
C PRO A 448 8.68 5.38 20.11
N LEU A 449 9.52 4.57 20.76
CA LEU A 449 10.26 5.00 21.95
C LEU A 449 11.27 6.11 21.62
N GLU A 450 11.86 6.02 20.44
CA GLU A 450 12.83 6.97 19.93
C GLU A 450 12.11 8.08 19.15
N LYS A 451 12.42 9.34 19.45
CA LYS A 451 11.92 10.46 18.67
C LYS A 451 12.70 10.58 17.37
N ARG A 452 12.05 10.24 16.25
CA ARG A 452 12.60 10.49 14.91
C ARG A 452 12.79 12.00 14.73
N LYS A 453 13.96 12.41 14.23
CA LYS A 453 14.25 13.80 13.88
C LYS A 453 14.13 13.93 12.36
N THR A 454 13.03 14.50 11.89
CA THR A 454 12.85 14.84 10.47
C THR A 454 12.73 16.35 10.33
N SER A 455 13.24 16.92 9.24
CA SER A 455 13.24 18.36 9.02
C SER A 455 12.66 18.69 7.65
N LEU A 456 11.82 19.73 7.59
CA LEU A 456 11.45 20.30 6.30
C LEU A 456 12.64 20.93 5.56
N ARG A 457 13.83 21.03 6.16
CA ARG A 457 15.06 21.50 5.50
C ARG A 457 15.88 20.37 4.86
N ASP A 458 15.49 19.13 5.06
CA ASP A 458 16.15 18.00 4.41
C ASP A 458 15.96 18.09 2.88
N PRO A 459 16.84 17.46 2.07
CA PRO A 459 16.69 17.43 0.62
C PRO A 459 15.37 16.78 0.18
N ILE A 460 14.69 17.38 -0.80
CA ILE A 460 13.36 16.95 -1.26
C ILE A 460 13.42 15.96 -2.43
N ALA A 461 14.36 16.20 -3.35
CA ALA A 461 14.43 15.49 -4.61
C ALA A 461 14.69 13.99 -4.42
N ALA A 462 13.92 13.15 -5.12
CA ALA A 462 14.09 11.70 -5.10
C ALA A 462 15.46 11.27 -5.65
N LYS A 463 16.03 10.21 -5.07
CA LYS A 463 17.33 9.64 -5.45
C LYS A 463 17.28 8.16 -5.89
N GLY A 464 16.08 7.58 -6.00
CA GLY A 464 15.90 6.15 -6.30
C GLY A 464 15.99 5.26 -5.05
N GLY A 465 16.06 3.94 -5.25
CA GLY A 465 16.15 2.93 -4.19
C GLY A 465 15.29 1.69 -4.50
N ILE A 466 14.98 0.85 -3.50
CA ILE A 466 14.12 -0.34 -3.68
C ILE A 466 12.78 0.00 -4.36
N GLY A 467 12.21 1.16 -4.04
CA GLY A 467 10.96 1.64 -4.65
C GLY A 467 11.01 1.76 -6.18
N SER A 468 12.20 1.96 -6.77
CA SER A 468 12.41 1.96 -8.22
C SER A 468 12.06 0.60 -8.85
N TYR A 469 12.46 -0.49 -8.20
CA TYR A 469 12.15 -1.83 -8.69
C TYR A 469 10.68 -2.20 -8.46
N ALA A 470 10.09 -1.76 -7.34
CA ALA A 470 8.64 -1.90 -7.12
C ALA A 470 7.84 -1.18 -8.22
N GLY A 471 8.20 0.05 -8.56
CA GLY A 471 7.60 0.79 -9.68
C GLY A 471 7.76 0.07 -11.01
N TYR A 472 8.97 -0.43 -11.29
CA TYR A 472 9.24 -1.24 -12.49
C TYR A 472 8.31 -2.46 -12.61
N LEU A 473 8.06 -3.19 -11.51
CA LEU A 473 7.16 -4.35 -11.52
C LEU A 473 5.71 -3.95 -11.84
N ILE A 474 5.24 -2.85 -11.26
CA ILE A 474 3.87 -2.35 -11.47
C ILE A 474 3.69 -1.87 -12.91
N ASP A 475 4.69 -1.20 -13.49
CA ASP A 475 4.63 -0.72 -14.87
C ASP A 475 4.58 -1.84 -15.91
N GLN A 476 5.08 -3.04 -15.57
CA GLN A 476 5.05 -4.23 -16.43
C GLN A 476 3.85 -5.15 -16.19
N LEU A 477 2.98 -4.81 -15.23
CA LEU A 477 1.90 -5.68 -14.82
C LEU A 477 0.82 -5.83 -15.92
N ASP A 478 0.61 -7.06 -16.37
CA ASP A 478 -0.55 -7.43 -17.18
C ASP A 478 -1.63 -8.08 -16.30
N TYR A 479 -2.70 -7.34 -16.00
CA TYR A 479 -3.84 -7.86 -15.23
C TYR A 479 -4.61 -8.97 -15.94
N HIS A 480 -4.34 -9.22 -17.23
CA HIS A 480 -4.96 -10.28 -18.01
C HIS A 480 -4.10 -11.56 -18.08
N ASP A 481 -2.89 -11.55 -17.53
CA ASP A 481 -2.05 -12.74 -17.44
C ASP A 481 -2.62 -13.76 -16.44
N SER A 482 -3.28 -14.79 -16.97
CA SER A 482 -3.89 -15.89 -16.20
C SER A 482 -2.90 -16.96 -15.71
N ALA A 483 -1.59 -16.75 -15.80
CA ALA A 483 -0.60 -17.66 -15.24
C ALA A 483 -0.87 -17.95 -13.74
N ASN A 484 -0.34 -19.04 -13.20
CA ASN A 484 -0.44 -19.26 -11.75
C ASN A 484 0.58 -18.37 -11.00
N PRO A 485 0.39 -18.11 -9.70
CA PRO A 485 1.29 -17.26 -8.92
C PRO A 485 2.75 -17.74 -8.89
N GLU A 486 3.00 -19.04 -8.96
CA GLU A 486 4.36 -19.60 -8.96
C GLU A 486 5.12 -19.27 -10.25
N ILE A 487 4.47 -19.37 -11.41
CA ILE A 487 5.06 -18.97 -12.69
C ILE A 487 5.43 -17.49 -12.64
N ARG A 488 4.54 -16.63 -12.13
CA ARG A 488 4.82 -15.19 -12.03
C ARG A 488 5.95 -14.87 -11.06
N LEU A 489 6.05 -15.57 -9.92
CA LEU A 489 7.19 -15.46 -9.01
C LEU A 489 8.51 -15.80 -9.72
N ARG A 490 8.52 -16.87 -10.53
CA ARG A 490 9.70 -17.25 -11.34
C ARG A 490 10.00 -16.22 -12.42
N THR A 491 8.99 -15.59 -13.02
CA THR A 491 9.17 -14.48 -13.98
C THR A 491 9.85 -13.29 -13.31
N ILE A 492 9.43 -12.91 -12.10
CA ILE A 492 10.08 -11.84 -11.32
C ILE A 492 11.56 -12.19 -11.08
N ALA A 493 11.86 -13.43 -10.67
CA ALA A 493 13.22 -13.89 -10.47
C ALA A 493 14.06 -13.84 -11.77
N TRP A 494 13.48 -14.27 -12.89
CA TRP A 494 14.13 -14.19 -14.19
C TRP A 494 14.39 -12.74 -14.63
N ASP A 495 13.44 -11.83 -14.39
CA ASP A 495 13.62 -10.42 -14.70
C ASP A 495 14.72 -9.77 -13.87
N LEU A 496 14.86 -10.12 -12.58
CA LEU A 496 16.00 -9.68 -11.76
C LEU A 496 17.33 -10.11 -12.38
N ARG A 497 17.47 -11.40 -12.73
CA ARG A 497 18.69 -11.91 -13.39
C ARG A 497 18.95 -11.21 -14.72
N ARG A 498 17.90 -10.98 -15.52
CA ARG A 498 18.00 -10.26 -16.80
C ARG A 498 18.48 -8.83 -16.59
N ILE A 499 18.00 -8.13 -15.57
CA ILE A 499 18.44 -6.77 -15.24
C ILE A 499 19.89 -6.81 -14.75
N ALA A 500 20.24 -7.70 -13.82
CA ALA A 500 21.61 -7.86 -13.30
C ALA A 500 22.64 -8.14 -14.42
N GLY A 501 22.25 -8.91 -15.44
CA GLY A 501 23.07 -9.24 -16.60
C GLY A 501 23.27 -8.12 -17.63
N ARG A 502 22.68 -6.93 -17.44
CA ARG A 502 22.88 -5.78 -18.33
C ARG A 502 24.27 -5.18 -18.18
N SER A 503 24.72 -4.48 -19.22
CA SER A 503 26.00 -3.74 -19.17
C SER A 503 25.97 -2.63 -18.12
N ASP A 504 27.13 -2.21 -17.62
CA ASP A 504 27.23 -1.12 -16.64
C ASP A 504 26.58 0.17 -17.18
N ASP A 505 26.81 0.48 -18.47
CA ASP A 505 26.24 1.66 -19.13
C ASP A 505 24.71 1.59 -19.18
N ASP A 506 24.15 0.42 -19.52
CA ASP A 506 22.70 0.23 -19.57
C ASP A 506 22.07 0.32 -18.17
N LEU A 507 22.72 -0.22 -17.14
CA LEU A 507 22.24 -0.13 -15.76
C LEU A 507 22.25 1.32 -15.26
N ILE A 508 23.27 2.11 -15.62
CA ILE A 508 23.31 3.54 -15.32
C ILE A 508 22.16 4.27 -16.02
N VAL A 509 21.86 3.93 -17.29
CA VAL A 509 20.72 4.51 -18.02
C VAL A 509 19.39 4.13 -17.38
N ASP A 510 19.20 2.88 -16.97
CA ASP A 510 17.98 2.42 -16.30
C ASP A 510 17.78 3.14 -14.96
N TYR A 511 18.84 3.30 -14.18
CA TYR A 511 18.82 4.09 -12.94
C TYR A 511 18.43 5.55 -13.22
N LYS A 512 19.08 6.19 -14.20
CA LYS A 512 18.76 7.58 -14.60
C LYS A 512 17.30 7.72 -15.02
N LYS A 513 16.77 6.76 -15.79
CA LYS A 513 15.36 6.73 -16.19
C LYS A 513 14.45 6.66 -14.97
N SER A 514 14.71 5.73 -14.05
CA SER A 514 13.89 5.57 -12.85
C SER A 514 13.90 6.81 -11.95
N VAL A 515 15.06 7.44 -11.76
CA VAL A 515 15.17 8.70 -11.02
C VAL A 515 14.40 9.82 -11.73
N ALA A 516 14.50 9.92 -13.06
CA ALA A 516 13.77 10.93 -13.83
C ALA A 516 12.24 10.74 -13.74
N GLU A 517 11.75 9.50 -13.75
CA GLU A 517 10.33 9.18 -13.56
C GLU A 517 9.85 9.60 -12.16
N ALA A 518 10.62 9.27 -11.11
CA ALA A 518 10.32 9.67 -9.74
C ALA A 518 10.30 11.20 -9.57
N LEU A 519 11.28 11.91 -10.11
CA LEU A 519 11.35 13.38 -10.10
C LEU A 519 10.20 14.00 -10.91
N GLY A 520 9.84 13.41 -12.05
CA GLY A 520 8.69 13.83 -12.85
C GLY A 520 7.37 13.70 -12.09
N GLN A 521 7.18 12.58 -11.37
CA GLN A 521 6.02 12.37 -10.50
C GLN A 521 5.99 13.41 -9.36
N GLN A 522 7.12 13.65 -8.69
CA GLN A 522 7.24 14.68 -7.65
C GLN A 522 6.89 16.07 -8.20
N LEU A 523 7.37 16.43 -9.39
CA LEU A 523 7.05 17.72 -10.02
C LEU A 523 5.56 17.85 -10.33
N GLY A 524 4.92 16.77 -10.79
CA GLY A 524 3.46 16.72 -10.97
C GLY A 524 2.69 16.93 -9.67
N GLN A 525 3.14 16.31 -8.57
CA GLN A 525 2.56 16.52 -7.24
C GLN A 525 2.72 17.97 -6.76
N ILE A 526 3.92 18.54 -6.90
CA ILE A 526 4.22 19.93 -6.54
C ILE A 526 3.35 20.89 -7.36
N ALA A 527 3.24 20.70 -8.68
CA ALA A 527 2.40 21.54 -9.54
C ALA A 527 0.91 21.45 -9.14
N SER A 528 0.44 20.25 -8.76
CA SER A 528 -0.92 20.06 -8.23
C SER A 528 -1.14 20.79 -6.91
N GLN A 529 -0.15 20.76 -5.99
CA GLN A 529 -0.20 21.51 -4.74
C GLN A 529 -0.16 23.03 -4.98
N GLN A 530 0.70 23.52 -5.87
CA GLN A 530 0.81 24.95 -6.23
C GLN A 530 -0.49 25.48 -6.85
N LYS A 531 -1.12 24.71 -7.73
CA LYS A 531 -2.40 25.09 -8.33
C LYS A 531 -3.52 25.21 -7.28
N ARG A 532 -3.46 24.41 -6.22
CA ARG A 532 -4.42 24.44 -5.11
C ARG A 532 -4.11 25.53 -4.08
N SER A 533 -2.84 25.84 -3.88
CA SER A 533 -2.42 26.83 -2.88
C SER A 533 -2.72 28.27 -3.28
N THR A 534 -3.20 28.54 -4.50
CA THR A 534 -3.63 29.89 -4.92
C THR A 534 -4.70 30.48 -4.00
N ASP A 535 -5.48 29.62 -3.35
CA ASP A 535 -6.57 30.01 -2.46
C ASP A 535 -6.15 30.06 -0.98
N VAL A 536 -4.90 29.68 -0.66
CA VAL A 536 -4.41 29.59 0.71
C VAL A 536 -3.38 30.67 1.04
N SER A 537 -3.64 31.44 2.10
CA SER A 537 -2.81 32.56 2.55
C SER A 537 -1.63 32.13 3.44
N SER A 538 -0.85 31.13 3.05
CA SER A 538 0.34 30.68 3.80
C SER A 538 1.64 30.92 3.03
N GLN A 539 2.35 32.00 3.37
CA GLN A 539 3.62 32.35 2.73
C GLN A 539 4.69 31.26 2.92
N ASN A 540 4.72 30.61 4.09
CA ASN A 540 5.68 29.53 4.37
C ASN A 540 5.45 28.30 3.48
N TRP A 541 4.18 27.98 3.18
CA TRP A 541 3.84 26.88 2.30
C TRP A 541 4.24 27.17 0.85
N HIS A 542 3.96 28.39 0.37
CA HIS A 542 4.40 28.83 -0.96
C HIS A 542 5.92 28.77 -1.11
N GLN A 543 6.67 29.28 -0.12
CA GLN A 543 8.14 29.19 -0.11
C GLN A 543 8.64 27.74 -0.09
N TYR A 544 7.98 26.84 0.64
CA TYR A 544 8.32 25.43 0.64
C TYR A 544 8.09 24.79 -0.74
N LEU A 545 6.94 25.06 -1.38
CA LEU A 545 6.64 24.54 -2.73
C LEU A 545 7.59 25.10 -3.80
N ASP A 546 7.94 26.39 -3.71
CA ASP A 546 8.91 27.00 -4.63
C ASP A 546 10.31 26.39 -4.45
N ARG A 547 10.72 26.14 -3.21
CA ARG A 547 11.98 25.42 -2.92
C ARG A 547 11.93 23.99 -3.46
N ALA A 548 10.84 23.27 -3.19
CA ALA A 548 10.63 21.90 -3.68
C ALA A 548 10.72 21.84 -5.20
N LYS A 549 10.04 22.75 -5.89
CA LYS A 549 10.09 22.88 -7.35
C LYS A 549 11.51 23.16 -7.82
N GLY A 550 12.19 24.15 -7.23
CA GLY A 550 13.55 24.50 -7.60
C GLY A 550 14.56 23.36 -7.39
N GLU A 551 14.47 22.63 -6.28
CA GLU A 551 15.30 21.45 -6.01
C GLU A 551 15.04 20.33 -7.04
N VAL A 552 13.77 20.02 -7.33
CA VAL A 552 13.41 18.95 -8.27
C VAL A 552 13.76 19.32 -9.71
N GLU A 553 13.55 20.57 -10.14
CA GLU A 553 13.96 21.05 -11.47
C GLU A 553 15.49 21.06 -11.61
N ALA A 554 16.23 21.48 -10.58
CA ALA A 554 17.69 21.40 -10.58
C ALA A 554 18.20 19.96 -10.62
N ALA A 555 17.53 19.04 -9.92
CA ALA A 555 17.81 17.61 -10.00
C ALA A 555 17.54 17.06 -11.41
N LEU A 556 16.42 17.39 -12.04
CA LEU A 556 16.11 16.95 -13.41
C LEU A 556 17.11 17.47 -14.46
N ALA A 557 17.71 18.65 -14.23
CA ALA A 557 18.62 19.29 -15.17
C ALA A 557 20.07 18.75 -15.12
N ARG A 558 20.42 17.89 -14.16
CA ARG A 558 21.77 17.30 -14.02
C ARG A 558 21.78 15.81 -14.28
N GLU A 559 22.98 15.27 -14.47
CA GLU A 559 23.18 13.82 -14.51
C GLU A 559 23.12 13.22 -13.10
N HIS A 560 22.54 12.01 -12.99
CA HIS A 560 22.47 11.22 -11.76
C HIS A 560 23.31 9.97 -11.89
N TYR A 561 23.87 9.53 -10.78
CA TYR A 561 24.73 8.36 -10.69
C TYR A 561 24.35 7.47 -9.51
N PRO A 562 24.45 6.12 -9.62
CA PRO A 562 24.12 5.21 -8.52
C PRO A 562 24.92 5.46 -7.23
N SER A 563 26.14 6.00 -7.32
CA SER A 563 26.93 6.42 -6.15
C SER A 563 26.31 7.56 -5.33
N GLU A 564 25.21 8.15 -5.78
CA GLU A 564 24.48 9.22 -5.09
C GLU A 564 23.33 8.70 -4.22
N LEU A 565 23.05 7.39 -4.24
CA LEU A 565 22.06 6.78 -3.36
C LEU A 565 22.37 7.10 -1.88
N ASP A 566 21.31 7.27 -1.11
CA ASP A 566 21.44 7.51 0.32
C ASP A 566 22.02 6.28 1.05
N GLU A 567 22.60 6.50 2.23
CA GLU A 567 23.11 5.45 3.12
C GLU A 567 24.30 4.63 2.56
N LEU A 568 24.89 5.05 1.44
CA LEU A 568 26.15 4.49 0.94
C LEU A 568 27.37 4.99 1.74
N PRO A 569 28.42 4.15 1.91
CA PRO A 569 29.70 4.60 2.46
C PRO A 569 30.31 5.76 1.65
N GLU A 570 31.00 6.68 2.34
CA GLU A 570 31.68 7.79 1.67
C GLU A 570 32.75 7.29 0.69
N GLY A 571 32.73 7.83 -0.53
CA GLY A 571 33.68 7.45 -1.59
C GLY A 571 33.30 6.22 -2.41
N THR A 572 32.14 5.60 -2.14
CA THR A 572 31.64 4.47 -2.95
C THR A 572 31.51 4.87 -4.43
N THR A 573 32.10 4.08 -5.31
CA THR A 573 32.10 4.31 -6.76
C THR A 573 30.87 3.71 -7.43
N ASN A 574 30.52 4.19 -8.63
CA ASN A 574 29.42 3.60 -9.41
C ASN A 574 29.63 2.11 -9.70
N ALA A 575 30.86 1.69 -9.97
CA ALA A 575 31.17 0.28 -10.24
C ALA A 575 30.94 -0.60 -9.00
N GLU A 576 31.28 -0.11 -7.80
CA GLU A 576 31.00 -0.81 -6.55
C GLU A 576 29.49 -0.94 -6.31
N VAL A 577 28.72 0.13 -6.50
CA VAL A 577 27.25 0.09 -6.37
C VAL A 577 26.62 -0.87 -7.38
N ILE A 578 27.08 -0.86 -8.64
CA ILE A 578 26.57 -1.76 -9.68
C ILE A 578 26.87 -3.22 -9.34
N ASN A 579 28.06 -3.53 -8.84
CA ASN A 579 28.41 -4.89 -8.44
C ASN A 579 27.57 -5.34 -7.24
N GLU A 580 27.39 -4.48 -6.24
CA GLU A 580 26.53 -4.77 -5.10
C GLU A 580 25.07 -4.98 -5.53
N PHE A 581 24.56 -4.15 -6.46
CA PHE A 581 23.24 -4.34 -7.05
C PHE A 581 23.11 -5.70 -7.74
N ARG A 582 24.11 -6.13 -8.51
CA ARG A 582 24.11 -7.45 -9.17
C ARG A 582 24.05 -8.58 -8.17
N ASP A 583 24.90 -8.54 -7.14
CA ASP A 583 24.94 -9.54 -6.08
C ASP A 583 23.58 -9.62 -5.35
N MET A 584 22.96 -8.47 -5.08
CA MET A 584 21.64 -8.40 -4.47
C MET A 584 20.53 -8.91 -5.38
N ALA A 585 20.54 -8.55 -6.66
CA ALA A 585 19.55 -8.98 -7.63
C ALA A 585 19.62 -10.49 -7.88
N ASP A 586 20.81 -11.04 -8.07
CA ASP A 586 21.02 -12.47 -8.27
C ASP A 586 20.73 -13.28 -6.99
N GLY A 587 21.14 -12.76 -5.82
CA GLY A 587 20.83 -13.38 -4.53
C GLY A 587 19.33 -13.42 -4.24
N PHE A 588 18.63 -12.31 -4.51
CA PHE A 588 17.18 -12.26 -4.33
C PHE A 588 16.46 -13.16 -5.35
N ALA A 589 16.88 -13.16 -6.61
CA ALA A 589 16.34 -14.07 -7.63
C ALA A 589 16.48 -15.54 -7.22
N ALA A 590 17.65 -15.94 -6.71
CA ALA A 590 17.87 -17.28 -6.16
C ALA A 590 16.94 -17.57 -4.96
N GLY A 591 16.71 -16.58 -4.10
CA GLY A 591 15.74 -16.65 -3.01
C GLY A 591 14.31 -16.87 -3.50
N LEU A 592 13.86 -16.11 -4.51
CA LEU A 592 12.52 -16.24 -5.11
C LEU A 592 12.32 -17.60 -5.79
N GLU A 593 13.35 -18.13 -6.46
CA GLU A 593 13.30 -19.46 -7.08
C GLU A 593 13.21 -20.59 -6.05
N ALA A 594 13.93 -20.47 -4.94
CA ALA A 594 13.90 -21.43 -3.83
C ALA A 594 12.60 -21.35 -3.00
N TRP A 595 11.93 -20.21 -3.03
CA TRP A 595 10.88 -19.86 -2.07
C TRP A 595 9.71 -20.86 -1.99
N PRO A 596 9.13 -21.37 -3.09
CA PRO A 596 8.08 -22.39 -3.01
C PRO A 596 8.54 -23.64 -2.23
N ALA A 597 9.73 -24.17 -2.53
CA ALA A 597 10.28 -25.33 -1.84
C ALA A 597 10.59 -25.02 -0.36
N MET A 598 11.11 -23.82 -0.06
CA MET A 598 11.35 -23.38 1.31
C MET A 598 10.07 -23.38 2.14
N ARG A 599 8.95 -22.92 1.57
CA ARG A 599 7.64 -22.92 2.24
C ARG A 599 7.16 -24.33 2.54
N ASP A 600 7.28 -25.25 1.57
CA ASP A 600 6.88 -26.65 1.75
C ASP A 600 7.68 -27.33 2.87
N VAL A 601 8.99 -27.09 2.93
CA VAL A 601 9.84 -27.60 4.02
C VAL A 601 9.49 -26.93 5.35
N ALA A 602 9.35 -25.60 5.38
CA ALA A 602 9.03 -24.86 6.60
C ALA A 602 7.68 -25.27 7.19
N ALA A 603 6.67 -25.54 6.37
CA ALA A 603 5.39 -26.07 6.84
C ALA A 603 5.60 -27.34 7.68
N ASN A 604 6.41 -28.29 7.20
CA ASN A 604 6.69 -29.54 7.91
C ASN A 604 7.53 -29.33 9.17
N LEU A 605 8.52 -28.42 9.15
CA LEU A 605 9.37 -28.13 10.31
C LEU A 605 8.60 -27.46 11.45
N ASN A 606 7.58 -26.66 11.15
CA ASN A 606 6.84 -25.86 12.12
C ASN A 606 5.63 -26.57 12.75
N HIS A 607 5.37 -27.83 12.38
CA HIS A 607 4.31 -28.68 12.97
C HIS A 607 4.82 -29.60 14.09
N HIS A 608 6.07 -29.42 14.52
CA HIS A 608 6.71 -30.08 15.66
C HIS A 608 7.04 -29.06 16.74
#